data_AF-A0AAW6F7P0-F1
#
_entry.id   AF-A0AAW6F7P0-F1
#
_cell.length_a   1.000
_cell.length_b   1.000
_cell.length_c   1.000
_cell.angle_alpha   90.00
_cell.angle_beta   90.00
_cell.angle_gamma   90.00
#
_symmetry.space_group_name_H-M   'P 1'
#
loop_
_entity.id
_entity.type
_entity.pdbx_description
1 polymer ?
#
loop_
_entity_poly.entity_id
_entity_poly.type
_entity_poly.pdbx_seq_one_letter_code
_entity_poly.pdbx_strand_id
1 'polypeptide(L)'
;MSDIQTSTIRVPKNVLEDIKIYCRKAGQPVGEWVEKAWRFLQKNDFDIYDTEATPFLPVPAEVEKERSQVDALCKLMSEFIISQKQAQLPPPDIQQKATDRIAELEHLIGKYQEKLDSLSEDKTRLIKERLQWEQKYYDRDKQNYTLSEKLQKQGELLEIAKTELRHCKGFFSSANESVLKELGIS
;
A
#
# COMPACT_ATOMS: atom_id res chain seq x y z
N MET A 1 -66.32 43.38 -25.22
CA MET A 1 -65.95 42.29 -24.30
C MET A 1 -64.97 41.42 -25.06
N SER A 2 -63.70 41.49 -24.71
CA SER A 2 -62.64 40.69 -25.33
C SER A 2 -62.59 39.33 -24.65
N ASP A 3 -62.92 38.27 -25.38
CA ASP A 3 -62.89 36.90 -24.90
C ASP A 3 -61.49 36.55 -24.39
N ILE A 4 -61.41 36.10 -23.13
CA ILE A 4 -60.18 35.59 -22.53
C ILE A 4 -59.77 34.37 -23.36
N GLN A 5 -58.60 34.42 -24.00
CA GLN A 5 -58.01 33.25 -24.66
C GLN A 5 -57.76 32.17 -23.60
N THR A 6 -58.67 31.21 -23.49
CA THR A 6 -58.47 30.02 -22.65
C THR A 6 -57.57 29.07 -23.40
N SER A 7 -56.29 29.04 -23.04
CA SER A 7 -55.32 28.07 -23.54
C SER A 7 -55.52 26.72 -22.83
N THR A 8 -55.83 25.68 -23.59
CA THR A 8 -56.00 24.32 -23.06
C THR A 8 -54.64 23.66 -22.84
N ILE A 9 -54.22 23.52 -21.58
CA ILE A 9 -53.02 22.75 -21.21
C ILE A 9 -53.38 21.25 -21.16
N ARG A 10 -52.67 20.41 -21.92
CA ARG A 10 -52.87 18.96 -21.87
C ARG A 10 -52.17 18.38 -20.66
N VAL A 11 -52.94 17.85 -19.72
CA VAL A 11 -52.44 17.12 -18.55
C VAL A 11 -52.50 15.61 -18.81
N PRO A 12 -51.46 14.82 -18.46
CA PRO A 12 -51.51 13.37 -18.52
C PRO A 12 -52.73 12.79 -17.77
N LYS A 13 -53.35 11.74 -18.32
CA LYS A 13 -54.62 11.20 -17.80
C LYS A 13 -54.53 10.72 -16.36
N ASN A 14 -53.41 10.14 -15.95
CA ASN A 14 -53.18 9.69 -14.58
C ASN A 14 -53.17 10.88 -13.60
N VAL A 15 -52.43 11.94 -13.93
CA VAL A 15 -52.35 13.16 -13.11
C VAL A 15 -53.70 13.86 -13.00
N LEU A 16 -54.46 13.91 -14.10
CA LEU A 16 -55.81 14.47 -14.09
C LEU A 16 -56.75 13.69 -13.14
N GLU A 17 -56.61 12.37 -13.07
CA GLU A 17 -57.45 11.53 -12.22
C GLU A 17 -57.10 11.69 -10.75
N ASP A 18 -55.81 11.85 -10.42
CA ASP A 18 -55.36 12.17 -9.07
C ASP A 18 -55.89 13.54 -8.61
N ILE A 19 -55.84 14.55 -9.47
CA ILE A 19 -56.41 15.89 -9.19
C ILE A 19 -57.93 15.76 -8.90
N LYS A 20 -58.67 15.00 -9.71
CA LYS A 20 -60.11 14.77 -9.47
C LYS A 20 -60.39 14.04 -8.18
N ILE A 21 -59.55 13.08 -7.78
CA ILE A 21 -59.69 12.37 -6.51
C ILE A 21 -59.44 13.33 -5.34
N TYR A 22 -58.38 14.15 -5.42
CA TYR A 22 -58.07 15.16 -4.42
C TYR A 22 -59.23 16.16 -4.26
N CYS A 23 -59.72 16.71 -5.37
CA CYS A 23 -60.84 17.66 -5.38
C CYS A 23 -62.11 17.05 -4.78
N ARG A 24 -62.42 15.80 -5.10
CA ARG A 24 -63.56 15.07 -4.50
C ARG A 24 -63.41 14.90 -2.99
N LYS A 25 -62.22 14.51 -2.51
CA LYS A 25 -61.94 14.36 -1.07
C LYS A 25 -62.04 15.70 -0.33
N ALA A 26 -61.62 16.78 -0.97
CA ALA A 26 -61.70 18.13 -0.41
C ALA A 26 -63.09 18.79 -0.58
N GLY A 27 -64.05 18.13 -1.24
CA GLY A 27 -65.39 18.68 -1.48
C GLY A 27 -65.43 19.89 -2.42
N GLN A 28 -64.39 20.11 -3.23
CA GLN A 28 -64.24 21.29 -4.09
C GLN A 28 -64.39 20.91 -5.58
N PRO A 29 -65.07 21.73 -6.42
CA PRO A 29 -65.08 21.53 -7.86
C PRO A 29 -63.68 21.66 -8.47
N VAL A 30 -63.37 20.79 -9.44
CA VAL A 30 -62.06 20.78 -10.12
C VAL A 30 -61.75 22.12 -10.77
N GLY A 31 -62.74 22.78 -11.39
CA GLY A 31 -62.56 24.09 -12.01
C GLY A 31 -62.07 25.17 -11.03
N GLU A 32 -62.68 25.25 -9.85
CA GLU A 32 -62.26 26.20 -8.81
C GLU A 32 -60.87 25.88 -8.26
N TRP A 33 -60.53 24.59 -8.15
CA TRP A 33 -59.21 24.18 -7.69
C TRP A 33 -58.13 24.58 -8.69
N VAL A 34 -58.37 24.34 -9.98
CA VAL A 34 -57.45 24.76 -11.06
C VAL A 34 -57.29 26.28 -11.07
N GLU A 35 -58.37 27.04 -10.94
CA GLU A 35 -58.29 28.51 -10.95
C GLU A 35 -57.53 29.06 -9.74
N LYS A 36 -57.76 28.52 -8.54
CA LYS A 36 -56.98 28.88 -7.34
C LYS A 36 -55.51 28.51 -7.48
N ALA A 37 -55.21 27.30 -7.96
CA ALA A 37 -53.85 26.84 -8.20
C ALA A 37 -53.14 27.74 -9.23
N TRP A 38 -53.82 28.10 -10.32
CA TRP A 38 -53.28 28.99 -11.33
C TRP A 38 -53.00 30.39 -10.78
N ARG A 39 -53.92 30.97 -10.01
CA ARG A 39 -53.70 32.27 -9.33
C ARG A 39 -52.53 32.21 -8.35
N PHE A 40 -52.35 31.10 -7.64
CA PHE A 40 -51.21 30.90 -6.75
C PHE A 40 -49.89 30.84 -7.51
N LEU A 41 -49.84 30.07 -8.61
CA LEU A 41 -48.64 29.96 -9.45
C LEU A 41 -48.26 31.32 -10.05
N GLN A 42 -49.22 32.06 -10.62
CA GLN A 42 -49.01 33.40 -11.16
C GLN A 42 -48.54 34.40 -10.09
N LYS A 43 -49.15 34.38 -8.90
CA LYS A 43 -48.80 35.33 -7.83
C LYS A 43 -47.37 35.13 -7.31
N ASN A 44 -46.87 33.90 -7.36
CA ASN A 44 -45.55 33.54 -6.84
C ASN A 44 -44.50 33.32 -7.94
N ASP A 45 -44.81 33.72 -9.18
CA ASP A 45 -43.92 33.62 -10.35
C ASP A 45 -43.31 32.22 -10.56
N PHE A 46 -44.11 31.18 -10.31
CA PHE A 46 -43.67 29.79 -10.51
C PHE A 46 -43.63 29.47 -12.01
N ASP A 47 -42.43 29.24 -12.55
CA ASP A 47 -42.27 28.62 -13.86
C ASP A 47 -42.55 27.12 -13.75
N ILE A 48 -43.69 26.69 -14.31
CA ILE A 48 -44.12 25.28 -14.31
C ILE A 48 -43.24 24.39 -15.21
N TYR A 49 -42.31 24.97 -15.96
CA TYR A 49 -41.34 24.26 -16.79
C TYR A 49 -39.93 24.24 -16.17
N ASP A 50 -39.72 24.92 -15.04
CA ASP A 50 -38.46 24.85 -14.30
C ASP A 50 -38.37 23.52 -13.53
N THR A 51 -37.41 22.69 -13.93
CA THR A 51 -37.15 21.37 -13.34
C THR A 51 -36.24 21.42 -12.11
N GLU A 52 -35.64 22.56 -11.78
CA GLU A 52 -34.73 22.71 -10.63
C GLU A 52 -35.40 23.35 -9.40
N ALA A 53 -36.51 24.06 -9.58
CA ALA A 53 -37.25 24.67 -8.49
C ALA A 53 -38.02 23.62 -7.66
N THR A 54 -37.62 23.42 -6.40
CA THR A 54 -38.42 22.66 -5.42
C THR A 54 -39.40 23.61 -4.73
N PRO A 55 -40.72 23.49 -4.93
CA PRO A 55 -41.68 24.37 -4.28
C PRO A 55 -41.66 24.12 -2.76
N PHE A 56 -41.41 25.16 -1.96
CA PHE A 56 -41.52 25.08 -0.51
C PHE A 56 -42.76 25.86 -0.04
N LEU A 57 -43.59 25.22 0.79
CA LEU A 57 -44.67 25.89 1.48
C LEU A 57 -44.13 26.56 2.75
N PRO A 58 -44.55 27.79 3.08
CA PRO A 58 -44.17 28.41 4.34
C PRO A 58 -44.57 27.50 5.50
N VAL A 59 -43.59 27.11 6.31
CA VAL A 59 -43.79 26.26 7.47
C VAL A 59 -44.50 27.08 8.57
N PRO A 60 -45.56 26.55 9.20
CA PRO A 60 -46.23 27.24 10.29
C PRO A 60 -45.26 27.57 11.43
N ALA A 61 -45.44 28.74 12.05
CA ALA A 61 -44.55 29.23 13.10
C ALA A 61 -44.46 28.27 14.31
N GLU A 62 -45.51 27.49 14.56
CA GLU A 62 -45.55 26.46 15.60
C GLU A 62 -44.57 25.32 15.30
N VAL A 63 -44.51 24.87 14.04
CA VAL A 63 -43.61 23.78 13.61
C VAL A 63 -42.15 24.22 13.65
N GLU A 64 -41.87 25.48 13.31
CA GLU A 64 -40.52 26.05 13.41
C GLU A 64 -40.06 26.18 14.87
N LYS A 65 -40.99 26.53 15.77
CA LYS A 65 -40.74 26.58 17.22
C LYS A 65 -40.48 25.20 17.81
N GLU A 66 -41.23 24.18 17.40
CA GLU A 66 -41.00 22.79 17.80
C GLU A 66 -39.63 22.29 17.34
N ARG A 67 -39.24 22.57 16.08
CA ARG A 67 -37.90 22.25 15.57
C ARG A 67 -36.79 22.90 16.40
N SER A 68 -36.95 24.19 16.69
CA SER A 68 -35.99 24.94 17.52
C SER A 68 -35.86 24.35 18.94
N GLN A 69 -36.96 23.88 19.53
CA GLN A 69 -36.95 23.23 20.84
C GLN A 69 -36.25 21.86 20.81
N VAL A 70 -36.47 21.08 19.76
CA VAL A 70 -35.78 19.79 19.57
C VAL A 70 -34.28 19.99 19.39
N ASP A 71 -33.85 20.98 18.62
CA ASP A 71 -32.43 21.30 18.45
C ASP A 71 -31.78 21.74 19.77
N ALA A 72 -32.48 22.57 20.55
CA ALA A 72 -32.01 22.96 21.88
C ALA A 72 -31.87 21.75 22.82
N LEU A 73 -32.83 20.82 22.78
CA LEU A 73 -32.78 19.58 23.56
C LEU A 73 -31.62 18.68 23.11
N CYS A 74 -31.43 18.48 21.81
CA CYS A 74 -30.33 17.70 21.24
C CYS A 74 -28.96 18.25 21.67
N LYS A 75 -28.82 19.58 21.69
CA LYS A 75 -27.60 20.25 22.17
C LYS A 75 -27.37 19.99 23.66
N LEU A 76 -28.39 20.19 24.50
CA LEU A 76 -28.31 19.93 25.94
C LEU A 76 -27.98 18.47 26.26
N MET A 77 -28.59 17.52 25.54
CA MET A 77 -28.27 16.09 25.69
C MET A 77 -26.84 15.78 25.29
N SER A 78 -26.32 16.40 24.22
CA SER A 78 -24.94 16.23 23.79
C SER A 78 -23.95 16.76 24.83
N GLU A 79 -24.19 17.96 25.36
CA GLU A 79 -23.38 18.56 26.43
C GLU A 79 -23.40 17.71 27.71
N PHE A 80 -24.55 17.16 28.08
CA PHE A 80 -24.69 16.24 29.21
C PHE A 80 -23.89 14.96 29.01
N ILE A 81 -23.98 14.31 27.84
CA ILE A 81 -23.24 13.09 27.53
C ILE A 81 -21.72 13.34 27.56
N ILE A 82 -21.26 14.47 27.01
CA ILE A 82 -19.84 14.87 27.04
C ILE A 82 -19.38 15.03 28.50
N SER A 83 -20.16 15.72 29.32
CA SER A 83 -19.86 15.96 30.73
C SER A 83 -19.81 14.64 31.54
N GLN A 84 -20.74 13.73 31.29
CA GLN A 84 -20.75 12.40 31.91
C GLN A 84 -19.54 11.55 31.50
N LYS A 85 -19.13 11.62 30.22
CA LYS A 85 -17.91 10.94 29.75
C LYS A 85 -16.65 11.51 30.37
N GLN A 86 -16.55 12.82 30.53
CA GLN A 86 -15.42 13.47 31.19
C GLN A 86 -15.34 13.11 32.68
N ALA A 87 -16.48 12.97 33.37
CA ALA A 87 -16.54 12.53 34.76
C ALA A 87 -16.11 11.05 34.97
N GLN A 88 -16.14 10.23 33.91
CA GLN A 88 -15.72 8.83 33.94
C GLN A 88 -14.26 8.62 33.50
N LEU A 89 -13.54 9.69 33.13
CA LEU A 89 -12.13 9.57 32.79
C LEU A 89 -11.33 9.14 34.03
N PRO A 90 -10.28 8.31 33.86
CA PRO A 90 -9.37 7.97 34.94
C PRO A 90 -8.81 9.25 35.58
N PRO A 91 -8.56 9.25 36.90
CA PRO A 91 -7.92 10.38 37.58
C PRO A 91 -6.67 10.88 36.83
N PRO A 92 -6.39 12.20 36.85
CA PRO A 92 -5.26 12.80 36.13
C PRO A 92 -3.92 12.12 36.41
N ASP A 93 -3.70 11.61 37.62
CA ASP A 93 -2.50 10.87 38.00
C ASP A 93 -2.32 9.56 37.20
N ILE A 94 -3.42 8.83 36.95
CA ILE A 94 -3.40 7.61 36.13
C ILE A 94 -3.12 7.96 34.66
N GLN A 95 -3.68 9.07 34.18
CA GLN A 95 -3.42 9.55 32.82
C GLN A 95 -1.96 9.95 32.64
N GLN A 96 -1.40 10.71 33.59
CA GLN A 96 0.00 11.12 33.55
C GLN A 96 0.93 9.92 33.58
N LYS A 97 0.68 8.95 34.46
CA LYS A 97 1.46 7.70 34.52
C LYS A 97 1.41 6.91 33.22
N ALA A 98 0.25 6.88 32.54
CA ALA A 98 0.13 6.26 31.24
C ALA A 98 0.93 7.02 30.16
N THR A 99 0.88 8.35 30.17
CA THR A 99 1.68 9.20 29.27
C THR A 99 3.18 9.00 29.47
N ASP A 100 3.65 8.99 30.72
CA ASP A 100 5.06 8.77 31.04
C ASP A 100 5.50 7.38 30.57
N ARG A 101 4.67 6.36 30.77
CA ARG A 101 4.95 5.01 30.31
C ARG A 101 4.99 4.89 28.78
N ILE A 102 4.13 5.62 28.07
CA ILE A 102 4.18 5.69 26.61
C ILE A 102 5.51 6.29 26.16
N ALA A 103 5.93 7.41 26.74
CA ALA A 103 7.20 8.06 26.41
C ALA A 103 8.42 7.14 26.66
N GLU A 104 8.41 6.38 27.77
CA GLU A 104 9.44 5.38 28.05
C GLU A 104 9.50 4.28 26.98
N LEU A 105 8.34 3.77 26.55
CA LEU A 105 8.24 2.72 25.54
C LEU A 105 8.67 3.24 24.16
N GLU A 106 8.29 4.45 23.78
CA GLU A 106 8.71 5.09 22.53
C GLU A 106 10.23 5.25 22.47
N HIS A 107 10.85 5.71 23.56
CA HIS A 107 12.30 5.81 23.65
C HIS A 107 12.98 4.43 23.57
N LEU A 108 12.40 3.40 24.19
CA LEU A 108 12.92 2.04 24.11
C LEU A 108 12.81 1.47 22.69
N ILE A 109 11.68 1.72 21.99
CA ILE A 109 11.48 1.36 20.58
C ILE A 109 12.56 2.02 19.72
N GLY A 110 12.85 3.31 19.92
CA GLY A 110 13.93 4.01 19.22
C GLY A 110 15.28 3.33 19.38
N LYS A 111 15.66 2.97 20.61
CA LYS A 111 16.93 2.25 20.89
C LYS A 111 17.00 0.88 20.19
N TYR A 112 15.90 0.14 20.16
CA TYR A 112 15.87 -1.15 19.48
C TYR A 112 15.94 -0.98 17.96
N GLN A 113 15.35 0.07 17.41
CA GLN A 113 15.43 0.39 15.99
C GLN A 113 16.87 0.72 15.58
N GLU A 114 17.56 1.59 16.33
CA GLU A 114 18.98 1.91 16.09
C GLU A 114 19.87 0.67 16.12
N LYS A 115 19.63 -0.22 17.08
CA LYS A 115 20.37 -1.50 17.18
C LYS A 115 20.08 -2.41 15.99
N LEU A 116 18.84 -2.45 15.53
CA LEU A 116 18.44 -3.26 14.38
C LEU A 116 19.09 -2.74 13.08
N ASP A 117 19.16 -1.43 12.92
CA ASP A 117 19.81 -0.78 11.78
C ASP A 117 21.31 -1.06 11.78
N SER A 118 21.99 -0.89 12.92
CA SER A 118 23.41 -1.23 13.07
C SER A 118 23.71 -2.70 12.76
N LEU A 119 22.88 -3.63 13.25
CA LEU A 119 23.03 -5.06 12.93
C LEU A 119 22.79 -5.36 11.44
N SER A 120 21.88 -4.64 10.80
CA SER A 120 21.62 -4.76 9.36
C SER A 120 22.82 -4.31 8.53
N GLU A 121 23.47 -3.21 8.92
CA GLU A 121 24.71 -2.73 8.30
C GLU A 121 25.86 -3.73 8.46
N ASP A 122 26.07 -4.25 9.68
CA ASP A 122 27.09 -5.26 9.96
C ASP A 122 26.86 -6.55 9.17
N LYS A 123 25.61 -7.03 9.11
CA LYS A 123 25.24 -8.18 8.28
C LYS A 123 25.60 -7.95 6.82
N THR A 124 25.29 -6.76 6.29
CA THR A 124 25.58 -6.41 4.89
C THR A 124 27.09 -6.38 4.64
N ARG A 125 27.87 -5.82 5.56
CA ARG A 125 29.33 -5.80 5.50
C ARG A 125 29.91 -7.21 5.50
N LEU A 126 29.48 -8.07 6.43
CA LEU A 126 29.95 -9.45 6.53
C LEU A 126 29.62 -10.27 5.28
N ILE A 127 28.44 -10.09 4.68
CA ILE A 127 28.09 -10.75 3.41
C ILE A 127 29.07 -10.32 2.31
N LYS A 128 29.38 -9.03 2.21
CA LYS A 128 30.32 -8.51 1.21
C LYS A 128 31.73 -9.07 1.42
N GLU A 129 32.20 -9.10 2.66
CA GLU A 129 33.52 -9.68 3.00
C GLU A 129 33.57 -11.17 2.69
N ARG A 130 32.53 -11.93 3.04
CA ARG A 130 32.45 -13.37 2.70
C ARG A 130 32.57 -13.59 1.20
N LEU A 131 31.80 -12.85 0.40
CA LEU A 131 31.83 -12.97 -1.06
C LEU A 131 33.22 -12.66 -1.63
N GLN A 132 33.91 -11.65 -1.09
CA GLN A 132 35.28 -11.34 -1.50
C GLN A 132 36.25 -12.48 -1.17
N TRP A 133 36.12 -13.10 0.00
CA TRP A 133 36.96 -14.23 0.40
C TRP A 133 36.66 -15.50 -0.40
N GLU A 134 35.39 -15.78 -0.68
CA GLU A 134 34.98 -16.88 -1.57
C GLU A 134 35.59 -16.71 -2.97
N GLN A 135 35.54 -15.51 -3.54
CA GLN A 135 36.14 -15.22 -4.83
C GLN A 135 37.67 -15.43 -4.80
N LYS A 136 38.36 -14.88 -3.80
CA LYS A 136 39.81 -15.06 -3.64
C LYS A 136 40.19 -16.54 -3.50
N TYR A 137 39.38 -17.30 -2.76
CA TYR A 137 39.59 -18.74 -2.61
C TYR A 137 39.46 -19.46 -3.95
N TYR A 138 38.40 -19.19 -4.69
CA TYR A 138 38.16 -19.78 -6.01
C TYR A 138 39.28 -19.46 -7.01
N ASP A 139 39.72 -18.20 -7.06
CA ASP A 139 40.82 -17.79 -7.94
C ASP A 139 42.13 -18.50 -7.60
N ARG A 140 42.41 -18.65 -6.29
CA ARG A 140 43.60 -19.40 -5.83
C ARG A 140 43.50 -20.89 -6.14
N ASP A 141 42.33 -21.49 -5.97
CA ASP A 141 42.11 -22.90 -6.28
C ASP A 141 42.32 -23.17 -7.78
N LYS A 142 41.80 -22.29 -8.65
CA LYS A 142 42.02 -22.34 -10.09
C LYS A 142 43.51 -22.22 -10.47
N GLN A 143 44.25 -21.33 -9.80
CA GLN A 143 45.70 -21.20 -9.99
C GLN A 143 46.44 -22.47 -9.56
N ASN A 144 46.08 -23.03 -8.40
CA ASN A 144 46.66 -24.27 -7.89
C ASN A 144 46.41 -25.45 -8.83
N TYR A 145 45.20 -25.57 -9.38
CA TYR A 145 44.86 -26.59 -10.36
C TYR A 145 45.77 -26.49 -11.59
N THR A 146 45.96 -25.28 -12.13
CA THR A 146 46.84 -25.04 -13.29
C THR A 146 48.31 -25.37 -12.96
N LEU A 147 48.78 -25.04 -11.77
CA LEU A 147 50.13 -25.38 -11.32
C LEU A 147 50.30 -26.90 -11.17
N SER A 148 49.30 -27.59 -10.64
CA SER A 148 49.30 -29.05 -10.49
C SER A 148 49.42 -29.74 -11.85
N GLU A 149 48.65 -29.32 -12.86
CA GLU A 149 48.76 -29.86 -14.23
C GLU A 149 50.15 -29.64 -14.84
N LYS A 150 50.75 -28.46 -14.62
CA LYS A 150 52.12 -28.18 -15.09
C LYS A 150 53.14 -29.08 -14.41
N LEU A 151 53.03 -29.24 -13.09
CA LEU A 151 53.95 -30.05 -12.30
C LEU A 151 53.85 -31.53 -12.67
N GLN A 152 52.64 -32.02 -12.93
CA GLN A 152 52.43 -33.37 -13.45
C GLN A 152 53.16 -33.60 -14.77
N LYS A 153 52.97 -32.72 -15.75
CA LYS A 153 53.66 -32.81 -17.06
C LYS A 153 55.18 -32.77 -16.91
N GLN A 154 55.70 -31.90 -16.04
CA GLN A 154 57.14 -31.86 -15.75
C GLN A 154 57.64 -33.15 -15.08
N GLY A 155 56.84 -33.74 -14.19
CA GLY A 155 57.14 -35.04 -13.60
C GLY A 155 57.22 -36.16 -14.63
N GLU A 156 56.28 -36.22 -15.56
CA GLU A 156 56.28 -37.18 -16.68
C GLU A 156 57.54 -37.02 -17.55
N LEU A 157 57.88 -35.79 -17.94
CA LEU A 157 59.10 -35.51 -18.70
C LEU A 157 60.38 -35.89 -17.94
N LEU A 158 60.41 -35.66 -16.63
CA LEU A 158 61.55 -36.03 -15.80
C LEU A 158 61.75 -37.56 -15.76
N GLU A 159 60.68 -38.34 -15.67
CA GLU A 159 60.78 -39.81 -15.69
C GLU A 159 61.23 -40.35 -17.04
N ILE A 160 60.81 -39.71 -18.15
CA ILE A 160 61.34 -40.01 -19.48
C ILE A 160 62.85 -39.74 -19.52
N ALA A 161 63.29 -38.55 -19.14
CA ALA A 161 64.70 -38.17 -19.14
C ALA A 161 65.57 -39.10 -18.25
N LYS A 162 65.07 -39.48 -17.06
CA LYS A 162 65.75 -40.46 -16.18
C LYS A 162 65.88 -41.84 -16.83
N THR A 163 64.90 -42.24 -17.62
CA THR A 163 64.91 -43.53 -18.32
C THR A 163 65.92 -43.52 -19.46
N GLU A 164 65.94 -42.45 -20.26
CA GLU A 164 66.93 -42.25 -21.32
C GLU A 164 68.36 -42.19 -20.77
N LEU A 165 68.60 -41.44 -19.68
CA LEU A 165 69.91 -41.39 -19.04
C LEU A 165 70.39 -42.76 -18.56
N ARG A 166 69.49 -43.59 -18.00
CA ARG A 166 69.82 -44.98 -17.63
C ARG A 166 70.18 -45.81 -18.85
N HIS A 167 69.45 -45.66 -19.95
CA HIS A 167 69.75 -46.34 -21.20
C HIS A 167 71.11 -45.94 -21.76
N CYS A 168 71.40 -44.64 -21.86
CA CYS A 168 72.71 -44.12 -22.30
C CYS A 168 73.84 -44.62 -21.40
N LYS A 169 73.67 -44.60 -20.08
CA LYS A 169 74.68 -45.11 -19.14
C LYS A 169 74.97 -46.59 -19.39
N GLY A 170 73.95 -47.42 -19.58
CA GLY A 170 74.13 -48.83 -19.91
C GLY A 170 74.86 -49.04 -21.24
N PHE A 171 74.50 -48.26 -22.26
CA PHE A 171 75.17 -48.28 -23.56
C PHE A 171 76.66 -47.93 -23.44
N PHE A 172 77.01 -46.85 -22.74
CA PHE A 172 78.40 -46.46 -22.52
C PHE A 172 79.18 -47.50 -21.71
N SER A 173 78.59 -48.09 -20.67
CA SER A 173 79.22 -49.18 -19.91
C SER A 173 79.57 -50.36 -20.81
N SER A 174 78.64 -50.81 -21.67
CA SER A 174 78.87 -51.94 -22.58
C SER A 174 79.91 -51.63 -23.67
N ALA A 175 79.87 -50.41 -24.22
CA ALA A 175 80.88 -49.96 -25.18
C ALA A 175 82.27 -49.91 -24.54
N ASN A 176 82.37 -49.39 -23.31
CA ASN A 176 83.63 -49.33 -22.57
C ASN A 176 84.17 -50.74 -22.25
N GLU A 177 83.32 -51.67 -21.80
CA GLU A 177 83.71 -53.08 -21.60
C GLU A 177 84.25 -53.72 -22.88
N SER A 178 83.59 -53.46 -24.02
CA SER A 178 84.03 -53.96 -25.33
C SER A 178 85.42 -53.43 -25.70
N VAL A 179 85.67 -52.13 -25.52
CA VAL A 179 86.97 -51.51 -25.78
C VAL A 179 88.05 -52.04 -24.83
N LEU A 180 87.77 -52.15 -23.53
CA LEU A 180 88.73 -52.69 -22.56
C LEU A 180 89.13 -54.13 -22.90
N LYS A 181 88.16 -54.94 -23.32
CA LYS A 181 88.39 -56.32 -23.77
C LYS A 181 89.26 -56.38 -25.03
N GLU A 182 89.03 -55.50 -26.00
CA GLU A 182 89.88 -55.39 -27.21
C GLU A 182 91.31 -54.96 -26.88
N LEU A 183 91.49 -54.12 -25.85
CA LEU A 183 92.81 -53.67 -25.38
C LEU A 183 93.52 -54.67 -24.45
N GLY A 184 92.88 -55.81 -24.12
CA GLY A 184 93.46 -56.84 -23.25
C GLY A 184 93.56 -56.44 -21.77
N ILE A 185 92.80 -55.42 -21.36
CA ILE A 185 92.75 -54.92 -19.98
C ILE A 185 91.58 -55.62 -19.28
N SER A 186 91.88 -56.47 -18.29
CA SER A 186 90.88 -57.19 -17.47
C SER A 186 90.58 -56.48 -16.17
#